data_AF-A0A7I0J5D4-F1
#
_entry.id   AF-A0A7I0J5D4-F1
#
_cell.length_a   1.000
_cell.length_b   1.000
_cell.length_c   1.000
_cell.angle_alpha   90.00
_cell.angle_beta   90.00
_cell.angle_gamma   90.00
#
_symmetry.space_group_name_H-M   'P 1'
#
loop_
_entity.id
_entity.type
_entity.pdbx_description
1 polymer ?
#
loop_
_entity_poly.entity_id
_entity_poly.type
_entity_poly.pdbx_seq_one_letter_code
_entity_poly.pdbx_strand_id
1 'polypeptide(L)'
;IACQAAIAAAHKPTERVMDLNLHRKEKGLSEIKFGIGLHVGNVMFGNVGLTDRLTFSVFGSAVNEVQRLQTLTKKYPHSVLASKDFASYCGANSWLTLGNEELIGIKQKLTVL
;
A
#
# COMPACT_ATOMS: atom_id res chain seq x y z
N ILE A 1 5.83 -16.08 2.28
CA ILE A 1 4.37 -16.38 2.29
C ILE A 1 3.53 -15.12 2.44
N ALA A 2 3.55 -14.39 3.57
CA ALA A 2 2.67 -13.23 3.78
C ALA A 2 2.85 -12.10 2.75
N CYS A 3 4.08 -11.64 2.51
CA CYS A 3 4.34 -10.56 1.54
C CYS A 3 3.98 -10.96 0.10
N GLN A 4 4.29 -12.21 -0.28
CA GLN A 4 3.89 -12.78 -1.58
C GLN A 4 2.37 -12.83 -1.75
N ALA A 5 1.63 -13.22 -0.70
CA ALA A 5 0.18 -13.21 -0.73
C ALA A 5 -0.38 -11.78 -0.82
N ALA A 6 0.23 -10.82 -0.11
CA ALA A 6 -0.17 -9.41 -0.15
C ALA A 6 0.02 -8.78 -1.54
N ILE A 7 1.16 -9.01 -2.22
CA ILE A 7 1.37 -8.50 -3.58
C ILE A 7 0.45 -9.19 -4.59
N ALA A 8 0.23 -10.50 -4.47
CA ALA A 8 -0.73 -11.21 -5.32
C ALA A 8 -2.17 -10.69 -5.13
N ALA A 9 -2.54 -10.32 -3.90
CA ALA A 9 -3.83 -9.70 -3.61
C ALA A 9 -3.93 -8.29 -4.19
N ALA A 10 -2.84 -7.52 -4.22
CA ALA A 10 -2.79 -6.16 -4.78
C ALA A 10 -3.02 -6.11 -6.31
N HIS A 11 -2.69 -7.17 -7.05
CA HIS A 11 -2.93 -7.24 -8.51
C HIS A 11 -4.41 -7.32 -8.88
N LYS A 12 -5.22 -8.02 -8.08
CA LYS A 12 -6.65 -8.21 -8.36
C LYS A 12 -7.46 -6.90 -8.47
N PRO A 13 -7.36 -5.94 -7.54
CA PRO A 13 -8.07 -4.67 -7.68
C PRO A 13 -7.53 -3.81 -8.85
N THR A 14 -6.23 -3.89 -9.18
CA THR A 14 -5.69 -3.13 -10.34
C THR A 14 -6.30 -3.61 -11.65
N GLU A 15 -6.42 -4.93 -11.85
CA GLU A 15 -7.07 -5.49 -13.02
C GLU A 15 -8.56 -5.11 -13.07
N ARG A 16 -9.29 -5.29 -11.96
CA ARG A 16 -10.73 -4.97 -11.91
C ARG A 16 -11.04 -3.50 -12.15
N VAL A 17 -10.19 -2.60 -11.66
CA VAL A 17 -10.39 -1.15 -11.88
C VAL A 17 -10.06 -0.77 -13.31
N MET A 18 -9.09 -1.44 -13.96
CA MET A 18 -8.82 -1.23 -15.38
C MET A 18 -10.06 -1.57 -16.21
N ASP A 19 -10.65 -2.74 -16.00
CA ASP A 19 -11.88 -3.15 -16.68
C ASP A 19 -13.03 -2.20 -16.38
N LEU A 20 -13.21 -1.79 -15.12
CA LEU A 20 -14.24 -0.84 -14.73
C LEU A 20 -14.05 0.51 -15.44
N ASN A 21 -12.81 0.99 -15.58
CA ASN A 21 -12.52 2.26 -16.23
C ASN A 21 -12.80 2.21 -17.74
N LEU A 22 -12.64 1.07 -18.41
CA LEU A 22 -13.06 0.90 -19.80
C LEU A 22 -14.57 1.15 -19.95
N HIS A 23 -15.39 0.48 -19.13
CA HIS A 23 -16.85 0.66 -19.14
C HIS A 23 -17.28 2.09 -18.73
N ARG A 24 -16.53 2.74 -17.83
CA ARG A 24 -16.78 4.13 -17.44
C ARG A 24 -16.50 5.09 -18.59
N LYS A 25 -15.42 4.86 -19.33
CA LYS A 25 -15.05 5.66 -20.50
C LYS A 25 -16.14 5.61 -21.58
N GLU A 26 -16.70 4.43 -21.85
CA GLU A 26 -17.83 4.26 -22.79
C GLU A 26 -19.06 5.08 -22.39
N LYS A 27 -19.25 5.30 -21.09
CA LYS A 27 -20.35 6.09 -20.52
C LYS A 27 -20.00 7.57 -20.34
N GLY A 28 -18.84 8.03 -20.81
CA GLY A 28 -18.38 9.41 -20.62
C GLY A 28 -18.08 9.79 -19.17
N LEU A 29 -17.85 8.80 -18.29
CA LEU A 29 -17.56 9.01 -16.88
C LEU A 29 -16.05 9.12 -16.62
N SER A 30 -15.68 9.85 -15.56
CA SER A 30 -14.28 9.99 -15.13
C SER A 30 -13.67 8.67 -14.66
N GLU A 31 -12.37 8.49 -14.85
CA GLU A 31 -11.65 7.32 -14.35
C GLU A 31 -11.62 7.27 -12.82
N ILE A 32 -11.69 6.06 -12.28
CA ILE A 32 -11.39 5.79 -10.87
C ILE A 32 -9.91 5.46 -10.75
N LYS A 33 -9.22 6.17 -9.88
CA LYS A 33 -7.82 5.93 -9.52
C LYS A 33 -7.71 5.56 -8.06
N PHE A 34 -6.82 4.65 -7.74
CA PHE A 34 -6.50 4.26 -6.37
C PHE A 34 -5.01 3.95 -6.24
N GLY A 35 -4.54 3.91 -5.00
CA GLY A 35 -3.18 3.56 -4.65
C GLY A 35 -3.13 2.51 -3.56
N ILE A 36 -2.12 1.64 -3.61
CA ILE A 36 -1.79 0.64 -2.60
C ILE A 36 -0.37 0.90 -2.13
N GLY A 37 -0.20 1.00 -0.80
CA GLY A 37 1.11 0.95 -0.15
C GLY A 37 1.32 -0.42 0.49
N LEU A 38 2.51 -1.00 0.33
CA LEU A 38 2.90 -2.28 0.92
C LEU A 38 4.14 -2.09 1.79
N HIS A 39 4.06 -2.48 3.05
CA HIS A 39 5.14 -2.28 4.01
C HIS A 39 5.18 -3.42 5.02
N VAL A 40 6.37 -3.69 5.54
CA VAL A 40 6.61 -4.62 6.65
C VAL A 40 7.23 -3.83 7.78
N GLY A 41 6.64 -3.93 8.97
CA GLY A 41 7.18 -3.34 10.18
C GLY A 41 6.47 -3.87 11.42
N ASN A 42 7.03 -3.53 12.58
CA ASN A 42 6.48 -3.96 13.86
C ASN A 42 5.17 -3.23 14.17
N VAL A 43 4.18 -3.99 14.64
CA VAL A 43 2.87 -3.49 15.01
C VAL A 43 2.39 -4.12 16.31
N MET A 44 1.50 -3.43 17.01
CA MET A 44 0.66 -3.99 18.05
C MET A 44 -0.76 -4.11 17.49
N PHE A 45 -1.46 -5.18 17.79
CA PHE A 45 -2.84 -5.37 17.33
C PHE A 45 -3.71 -5.94 18.46
N GLY A 46 -5.01 -5.65 18.41
CA GLY A 46 -5.96 -6.15 19.40
C GLY A 46 -7.33 -5.50 19.29
N ASN A 47 -8.25 -5.97 20.13
CA ASN A 47 -9.59 -5.40 20.24
C ASN A 47 -9.55 -4.15 21.12
N VAL A 48 -10.13 -3.06 20.63
CA VAL A 48 -10.22 -1.78 21.32
C VAL A 48 -11.68 -1.36 21.40
N GLY A 49 -12.11 -0.91 22.58
CA GLY A 49 -13.47 -0.42 22.81
C GLY A 49 -14.09 -0.96 24.10
N LEU A 50 -15.38 -0.70 24.26
CA LEU A 50 -16.20 -1.23 25.35
C LEU A 50 -16.67 -2.65 25.01
N THR A 51 -17.11 -3.40 26.02
CA THR A 51 -17.51 -4.81 25.90
C THR A 51 -18.54 -5.08 24.79
N ASP A 52 -19.45 -4.14 24.54
CA ASP A 52 -20.50 -4.20 23.52
C ASP A 52 -20.09 -3.61 22.16
N ARG A 53 -18.91 -2.97 22.07
CA ARG A 53 -18.39 -2.29 20.86
C ARG A 53 -16.88 -2.44 20.73
N LEU A 54 -16.42 -3.68 20.60
CA LEU A 54 -15.02 -3.99 20.33
C LEU A 54 -14.71 -3.89 18.84
N THR A 55 -13.63 -3.18 18.50
CA THR A 55 -13.10 -3.07 17.13
C THR A 55 -11.67 -3.59 17.10
N PHE A 56 -11.40 -4.55 16.22
CA PHE A 56 -10.03 -5.00 15.98
C PHE A 56 -9.23 -3.88 15.31
N SER A 57 -8.11 -3.49 15.91
CA SER A 57 -7.27 -2.38 15.46
C SER A 57 -5.80 -2.76 15.47
N VAL A 58 -5.02 -2.07 14.64
CA VAL A 58 -3.57 -2.22 14.52
C VAL A 58 -2.93 -0.86 14.75
N PHE A 59 -1.84 -0.83 15.53
CA PHE A 59 -1.12 0.35 15.95
C PHE A 59 0.39 0.17 15.73
N GLY A 60 1.10 1.28 15.58
CA GLY A 60 2.56 1.29 15.43
C GLY A 60 3.02 2.23 14.34
N SER A 61 4.33 2.52 14.32
CA SER A 61 4.89 3.39 13.28
C SER A 61 4.62 2.83 11.90
N ALA A 62 4.79 1.51 11.69
CA ALA A 62 4.57 0.82 10.42
C ALA A 62 3.20 1.11 9.78
N VAL A 63 2.13 1.32 10.57
CA VAL A 63 0.80 1.69 10.06
C VAL A 63 0.81 3.10 9.46
N ASN A 64 1.47 4.05 10.11
CA ASN A 64 1.63 5.40 9.60
C ASN A 64 2.56 5.43 8.38
N GLU A 65 3.60 4.59 8.38
CA GLU A 65 4.56 4.47 7.27
C GLU A 65 3.88 3.96 6.00
N VAL A 66 3.08 2.89 6.11
CA VAL A 66 2.35 2.34 4.95
C VAL A 66 1.29 3.30 4.41
N GLN A 67 0.60 4.05 5.29
CA GLN A 67 -0.36 5.08 4.87
C GLN A 67 0.32 6.17 4.03
N ARG A 68 1.50 6.61 4.46
CA ARG A 68 2.26 7.65 3.75
C ARG A 68 2.86 7.12 2.46
N LEU A 69 3.37 5.90 2.47
CA LEU A 69 3.81 5.21 1.26
C LEU A 69 2.66 5.11 0.24
N GLN A 70 1.46 4.73 0.67
CA GLN A 70 0.28 4.75 -0.20
C GLN A 70 0.03 6.14 -0.76
N THR A 71 0.17 7.20 0.04
CA THR A 71 -0.04 8.58 -0.45
C THR A 71 0.95 8.97 -1.56
N LEU A 72 2.16 8.41 -1.56
CA LEU A 72 3.13 8.63 -2.63
C LEU A 72 2.71 8.07 -3.98
N THR A 73 1.70 7.20 -4.06
CA THR A 73 1.11 6.76 -5.34
C THR A 73 0.48 7.93 -6.12
N LYS A 74 0.27 9.08 -5.47
CA LYS A 74 -0.16 10.32 -6.14
C LYS A 74 1.00 11.08 -6.78
N LYS A 75 2.22 10.87 -6.29
CA LYS A 75 3.47 11.48 -6.78
C LYS A 75 4.09 10.66 -7.91
N TYR A 76 4.04 9.34 -7.78
CA TYR A 76 4.59 8.40 -8.75
C TYR A 76 3.54 7.90 -9.74
N PRO A 77 3.92 7.50 -10.98
CA PRO A 77 3.00 7.00 -11.98
C PRO A 77 2.55 5.54 -11.74
N HIS A 78 2.69 5.03 -10.50
CA HIS A 78 2.41 3.63 -10.14
C HIS A 78 1.33 3.56 -9.05
N SER A 79 0.36 2.67 -9.24
CA SER A 79 -0.74 2.45 -8.30
C SER A 79 -0.40 1.52 -7.14
N VAL A 80 0.71 0.79 -7.22
CA VAL A 80 1.22 -0.06 -6.14
C VAL A 80 2.65 0.36 -5.83
N LEU A 81 2.91 0.74 -4.59
CA LEU A 81 4.24 1.07 -4.08
C LEU A 81 4.57 0.19 -2.89
N ALA A 82 5.84 -0.18 -2.75
CA ALA A 82 6.33 -0.97 -1.64
C ALA A 82 7.52 -0.30 -0.95
N SER A 83 7.71 -0.58 0.34
CA SER A 83 9.00 -0.33 0.98
C SER A 83 10.02 -1.38 0.56
N LYS A 84 11.31 -1.01 0.61
CA LYS A 84 12.42 -1.97 0.45
C LYS A 84 12.32 -3.19 1.36
N ASP A 85 11.92 -2.99 2.61
CA ASP A 85 11.74 -4.10 3.55
C ASP A 85 10.68 -5.08 3.05
N PHE A 86 9.53 -4.60 2.58
CA PHE A 86 8.50 -5.47 2.01
C PHE A 86 8.99 -6.21 0.77
N ALA A 87 9.60 -5.49 -0.17
CA ALA A 87 10.09 -6.06 -1.42
C ALA A 87 11.15 -7.15 -1.21
N SER A 88 11.98 -7.01 -0.17
CA SER A 88 13.01 -8.01 0.19
C SER A 88 12.41 -9.41 0.47
N TYR A 89 11.16 -9.48 0.94
CA TYR A 89 10.44 -10.74 1.19
C TYR A 89 9.73 -11.32 -0.04
N CYS A 90 9.66 -10.56 -1.15
CA CYS A 90 8.97 -10.95 -2.38
C CYS A 90 9.92 -11.37 -3.51
N GLY A 91 11.24 -11.16 -3.33
CA GLY A 91 12.26 -11.39 -4.34
C GLY A 91 12.63 -10.11 -5.10
N ALA A 92 13.93 -9.91 -5.35
CA ALA A 92 14.48 -8.64 -5.83
C ALA A 92 14.16 -8.31 -7.29
N ASN A 93 13.80 -9.29 -8.12
CA ASN A 93 13.76 -9.13 -9.59
C ASN A 93 12.45 -8.56 -10.14
N SER A 94 11.50 -8.20 -9.28
CA SER A 94 10.16 -7.73 -9.69
C SER A 94 9.84 -6.29 -9.29
N TRP A 95 10.82 -5.54 -8.79
CA TRP A 95 10.62 -4.20 -8.25
C TRP A 95 11.49 -3.17 -8.96
N LEU A 96 10.91 -2.00 -9.25
CA LEU A 96 11.61 -0.85 -9.81
C LEU A 96 11.89 0.15 -8.69
N THR A 97 13.17 0.48 -8.45
CA THR A 97 13.48 1.52 -7.45
C THR A 97 13.08 2.90 -7.96
N LEU A 98 12.17 3.56 -7.23
CA LEU A 98 11.65 4.88 -7.59
C LEU A 98 12.38 6.02 -6.87
N GLY A 99 12.98 5.76 -5.72
CA GLY A 99 13.77 6.75 -4.99
C GLY A 99 13.81 6.53 -3.49
N ASN A 100 14.33 7.53 -2.78
CA ASN A 100 14.35 7.59 -1.32
C ASN A 100 13.51 8.77 -0.85
N GLU A 101 12.52 8.51 0.00
CA GLU A 101 11.61 9.52 0.50
C GLU A 101 11.81 9.73 2.01
N GLU A 102 11.81 10.99 2.41
CA GLU A 102 11.70 11.37 3.82
C GLU A 102 10.22 11.48 4.17
N LEU A 103 9.73 10.52 4.95
CA LEU A 103 8.36 10.56 5.43
C LEU A 103 8.34 11.30 6.77
N ILE A 104 7.45 12.30 6.90
CA ILE A 104 7.35 13.21 8.05
C ILE A 104 7.34 12.44 9.38
N GLY A 105 8.35 12.58 10.24
CA GLY A 105 8.36 11.88 11.53
C GLY A 105 8.88 10.43 11.49
N ILE A 106 9.45 10.00 10.36
CA ILE A 106 10.38 8.86 10.32
C ILE A 106 11.80 9.43 10.34
N LYS A 107 12.67 8.90 11.20
CA LYS A 107 14.07 9.34 11.31
C LYS A 107 14.95 8.91 10.13
N GLN A 108 14.51 7.93 9.36
CA GLN A 108 15.29 7.30 8.31
C GLN A 108 14.54 7.36 6.97
N LYS A 109 15.29 7.54 5.88
CA LYS A 109 14.72 7.55 4.52
C LYS A 109 14.14 6.19 4.17
N LEU A 110 12.93 6.19 3.63
CA LEU A 110 12.31 4.99 3.10
C LEU A 110 12.65 4.86 1.62
N THR A 111 13.30 3.78 1.23
CA THR A 111 13.46 3.44 -0.19
C THR A 111 12.14 2.92 -0.73
N VAL A 112 11.62 3.59 -1.76
CA VAL A 112 10.34 3.31 -2.42
C VAL A 112 10.59 2.50 -3.68
N LEU A 113 9.81 1.44 -3.83
CA LEU A 113 9.82 0.45 -4.91
C LEU A 113 8.43 0.33 -5.55
#